data_AF-A0A4P9XGN8-F1
#
_entry.id   AF-A0A4P9XGN8-F1
#
_cell.length_a   1.000
_cell.length_b   1.000
_cell.length_c   1.000
_cell.angle_alpha   90.00
_cell.angle_beta   90.00
_cell.angle_gamma   90.00
#
_symmetry.space_group_name_H-M   'P 1'
#
loop_
_entity.id
_entity.type
_entity.pdbx_description
1 polymer ?
#
loop_
_entity_poly.entity_id
_entity_poly.type
_entity_poly.pdbx_seq_one_letter_code
_entity_poly.pdbx_strand_id
1 'polypeptide(L)'
;MARIWEGIAKPEHLENSSFSDFFDCMVVGLPPKPLMPEQFNEAVDKLRLRFTDPNDSNYVFKPRYHRGVPIDGFSHYASGIWDAVLADDMLSIPSQQMLLAEYRCAELRSEAEAAFEHNTSAIKAQVNDGKVINELGKLMEKARNEAIAMFDANAKHYHQDVYTEVRNKLYETFNDKLSVLFRIQFKALAAKFTEQFDTEMRPLRANSADLFAAKARKIRQTALQKFEEAASSMLIDGISLTFDGERESLSRDLTKKMSHYSDINSQRLDGEKKLRKQQEEHKRKEELRQKEMQDMKNKSRELEEKHKKEMEHRQNEMHGLRSEIDQQRTAQRQQNERYEENIRRMDRENKEKEEKHEKEAQRHQETMRKLEKDRETQNAAMEDLRKSINDRDAEPLGRRI
;
A
#
# COMPACT_ATOMS: atom_id res chain seq x y z
N MET A 1 71.65 53.13 25.08
CA MET A 1 71.19 52.33 26.25
C MET A 1 69.94 52.90 26.88
N ALA A 2 69.92 54.14 27.39
CA ALA A 2 68.71 54.74 27.99
C ALA A 2 67.47 54.69 27.07
N ARG A 3 67.59 55.12 25.82
CA ARG A 3 66.49 55.06 24.83
C ARG A 3 65.98 53.64 24.54
N ILE A 4 66.87 52.63 24.62
CA ILE A 4 66.47 51.22 24.46
C ILE A 4 65.69 50.77 25.69
N TRP A 5 66.15 51.14 26.89
CA TRP A 5 65.47 50.85 28.15
C TRP A 5 64.09 51.49 28.27
N GLU A 6 63.87 52.66 27.66
CA GLU A 6 62.56 53.31 27.60
C GLU A 6 61.61 52.60 26.62
N GLY A 7 62.15 51.97 25.57
CA GLY A 7 61.35 51.32 24.52
C GLY A 7 60.98 49.86 24.76
N ILE A 8 61.51 49.23 25.83
CA ILE A 8 61.13 47.86 26.20
C ILE A 8 59.81 47.83 26.96
N ALA A 9 59.00 46.80 26.73
CA ALA A 9 57.82 46.53 27.55
C ALA A 9 58.26 46.11 28.97
N LYS A 10 57.89 46.88 29.99
CA LYS A 10 58.22 46.61 31.39
C LYS A 10 56.99 46.09 32.13
N PRO A 11 57.13 45.13 33.06
CA PRO A 11 56.07 44.77 34.00
C PRO A 11 55.64 45.98 34.85
N GLU A 12 54.37 46.03 35.27
CA GLU A 12 53.80 47.16 36.03
C GLU A 12 54.65 47.57 37.24
N HIS A 13 55.15 46.59 38.01
CA HIS A 13 55.97 46.84 39.20
C HIS A 13 57.37 47.42 38.90
N LEU A 14 57.80 47.46 37.65
CA LEU A 14 59.09 48.00 37.19
C LEU A 14 58.93 49.14 36.17
N GLU A 15 57.72 49.65 35.94
CA GLU A 15 57.44 50.65 34.90
C GLU A 15 58.33 51.90 35.04
N ASN A 16 58.48 52.39 36.27
CA ASN A 16 59.27 53.57 36.62
C ASN A 16 60.77 53.30 36.80
N SER A 17 61.23 52.07 36.56
CA SER A 17 62.64 51.74 36.73
C SER A 17 63.53 52.35 35.64
N SER A 18 64.72 52.77 36.03
CA SER A 18 65.74 53.37 35.17
C SER A 18 66.78 52.33 34.74
N PHE A 19 67.49 52.60 33.64
CA PHE A 19 68.57 51.73 33.18
C PHE A 19 69.66 51.55 34.25
N SER A 20 69.95 52.61 35.00
CA SER A 20 70.99 52.63 36.04
C SER A 20 70.60 51.88 37.32
N ASP A 21 69.33 51.50 37.48
CA ASP A 21 68.89 50.67 38.60
C ASP A 21 69.42 49.23 38.44
N PHE A 22 69.66 48.79 37.20
CA PHE A 22 70.08 47.43 36.86
C PHE A 22 71.49 47.33 36.28
N PHE A 23 71.96 48.38 35.60
CA PHE A 23 73.22 48.34 34.86
C PHE A 23 74.18 49.47 35.24
N ASP A 24 75.43 49.10 35.47
CA ASP A 24 76.57 50.00 35.46
C ASP A 24 77.23 49.97 34.08
N CYS A 25 77.60 51.13 33.54
CA CYS A 25 78.26 51.24 32.25
C CYS A 25 79.61 51.92 32.38
N MET A 26 80.64 51.34 31.77
CA MET A 26 81.97 51.93 31.64
C MET A 26 82.44 51.77 30.21
N VAL A 27 83.04 52.81 29.64
CA VAL A 27 83.53 52.81 28.26
C VAL A 27 85.05 52.92 28.29
N VAL A 28 85.72 52.13 27.46
CA VAL A 28 87.16 52.20 27.24
C VAL A 28 87.43 52.26 25.74
N GLY A 29 88.23 53.24 25.32
CA GLY A 29 88.74 53.31 23.96
C GLY A 29 90.05 52.55 23.85
N LEU A 30 90.17 51.69 22.84
CA LEU A 30 91.41 50.98 22.53
C LEU A 30 91.92 51.42 21.13
N PRO A 31 93.23 51.65 20.96
CA PRO A 31 93.80 51.93 19.64
C PRO A 31 93.53 50.81 18.62
N PRO A 32 93.45 51.08 17.32
CA PRO A 32 93.24 50.04 16.32
C PRO A 32 94.46 49.11 16.25
N LYS A 33 94.30 47.87 16.75
CA LYS A 33 95.37 46.87 16.87
C LYS A 33 96.23 46.67 15.60
N PRO A 34 95.68 46.60 14.37
CA PRO A 34 96.48 46.38 13.17
C PRO A 34 97.43 47.54 12.82
N LEU A 35 97.09 48.76 13.21
CA LEU A 35 97.85 49.97 12.86
C LEU A 35 98.79 50.41 13.99
N MET A 36 98.39 50.17 15.25
CA MET A 36 99.09 50.65 16.44
C MET A 36 99.18 49.54 17.52
N PRO A 37 99.89 48.44 17.25
CA PRO A 37 99.89 47.26 18.12
C PRO A 37 100.50 47.52 19.50
N GLU A 38 101.58 48.30 19.58
CA GLU A 38 102.23 48.63 20.86
C GLU A 38 101.32 49.46 21.76
N GLN A 39 100.71 50.52 21.20
CA GLN A 39 99.77 51.39 21.91
C GLN A 39 98.49 50.64 22.31
N PHE A 40 98.03 49.70 21.48
CA PHE A 40 96.94 48.80 21.83
C PHE A 40 97.30 47.93 23.03
N ASN A 41 98.47 47.28 23.03
CA ASN A 41 98.91 46.44 24.13
C ASN A 41 99.06 47.25 25.42
N GLU A 42 99.65 48.45 25.36
CA GLU A 42 99.74 49.35 26.51
C GLU A 42 98.35 49.74 27.06
N ALA A 43 97.40 50.04 26.17
CA ALA A 43 96.03 50.35 26.57
C ALA A 43 95.31 49.13 27.19
N VAL A 44 95.57 47.91 26.69
CA VAL A 44 95.05 46.67 27.28
C VAL A 44 95.68 46.40 28.64
N ASP A 45 96.97 46.67 28.82
CA ASP A 45 97.64 46.52 30.12
C ASP A 45 97.06 47.51 31.14
N LYS A 46 96.78 48.76 30.74
CA LYS A 46 96.02 49.72 31.57
C LYS A 46 94.61 49.23 31.88
N LEU A 47 93.91 48.66 30.90
CA LEU A 47 92.57 48.08 31.11
C LEU A 47 92.60 46.91 32.09
N ARG A 48 93.66 46.07 32.05
CA ARG A 48 93.83 44.94 32.97
C ARG A 48 93.84 45.38 34.43
N LEU A 49 94.49 46.51 34.74
CA LEU A 49 94.54 47.06 36.10
C LEU A 49 93.14 47.29 36.69
N ARG A 50 92.18 47.70 35.87
CA ARG A 50 90.78 47.86 36.29
C ARG A 50 90.10 46.56 36.74
N PHE A 51 90.62 45.39 36.37
CA PHE A 51 90.11 44.09 36.82
C PHE A 51 90.94 43.48 37.95
N THR A 52 92.22 43.86 38.07
CA THR A 52 93.16 43.20 38.98
C THR A 52 93.58 44.05 40.19
N ASP A 53 93.56 45.38 40.09
CA ASP A 53 93.93 46.30 41.16
C ASP A 53 92.69 46.91 41.82
N PRO A 54 92.31 46.49 43.04
CA PRO A 54 91.16 47.05 43.76
C PRO A 54 91.28 48.55 44.08
N ASN A 55 92.48 49.13 44.01
CA ASN A 55 92.69 50.55 44.25
C ASN A 55 92.55 51.41 42.99
N ASP A 56 92.37 50.80 41.81
CA ASP A 56 92.13 51.52 40.58
C ASP A 56 90.81 52.30 40.69
N SER A 57 90.82 53.59 40.33
CA SER A 57 89.64 54.46 40.39
C SER A 57 88.48 53.97 39.50
N ASN A 58 88.78 53.12 38.51
CA ASN A 58 87.86 52.49 37.60
C ASN A 58 87.78 50.97 37.79
N TYR A 59 88.06 50.48 39.01
CA TYR A 59 87.95 49.07 39.35
C TYR A 59 86.55 48.54 39.04
N VAL A 60 86.50 47.42 38.30
CA VAL A 60 85.27 46.91 37.69
C VAL A 60 84.40 46.20 38.71
N PHE A 61 84.95 45.34 39.56
CA PHE A 61 84.14 44.47 40.41
C PHE A 61 83.58 45.22 41.63
N LYS A 62 82.25 45.31 41.71
CA LYS A 62 81.54 45.82 42.89
C LYS A 62 80.83 44.68 43.61
N PRO A 63 80.72 44.69 44.96
CA PRO A 63 80.02 43.65 45.70
C PRO A 63 78.59 43.38 45.21
N ARG A 64 77.88 44.42 44.75
CA ARG A 64 76.50 44.32 44.22
C ARG A 64 76.36 43.47 42.94
N TYR A 65 77.45 43.19 42.23
CA TYR A 65 77.41 42.33 41.03
C TYR A 65 77.42 40.84 41.38
N HIS A 66 77.86 40.50 42.59
CA HIS A 66 77.96 39.13 43.05
C HIS A 66 76.57 38.61 43.44
N ARG A 67 76.13 37.51 42.80
CA ARG A 67 74.81 36.90 43.05
C ARG A 67 74.74 36.05 44.32
N GLY A 68 75.86 35.89 45.02
CA GLY A 68 75.93 35.10 46.27
C GLY A 68 75.95 33.59 46.06
N VAL A 69 76.10 33.12 44.82
CA VAL A 69 76.11 31.69 44.49
C VAL A 69 77.52 31.11 44.71
N PRO A 70 77.69 30.09 45.56
CA PRO A 70 78.94 29.37 45.71
C PRO A 70 79.40 28.73 44.38
N ILE A 71 80.72 28.60 44.18
CA ILE A 71 81.29 28.14 42.91
C ILE A 71 80.88 26.71 42.53
N ASP A 72 80.71 25.85 43.53
CA ASP A 72 80.23 24.46 43.40
C ASP A 72 78.77 24.39 42.95
N GLY A 73 77.96 25.39 43.29
CA GLY A 73 76.56 25.51 42.86
C GLY A 73 76.35 26.31 41.57
N PHE A 74 77.39 26.96 41.03
CA PHE A 74 77.26 27.89 39.90
C PHE A 74 76.75 27.19 38.63
N SER A 75 77.20 25.97 38.35
CA SER A 75 76.77 25.23 37.14
C SER A 75 75.28 24.91 37.15
N HIS A 76 74.73 24.53 38.31
CA HIS A 76 73.30 24.29 38.48
C HIS A 76 72.49 25.58 38.40
N TYR A 77 72.96 26.65 39.04
CA TYR A 77 72.33 27.96 38.94
C TYR A 77 72.28 28.46 37.48
N ALA A 78 73.40 28.37 36.76
CA ALA A 78 73.48 28.77 35.35
C ALA A 78 72.61 27.88 34.44
N SER A 79 72.54 26.57 34.70
CA SER A 79 71.64 25.67 33.96
C SER A 79 70.18 26.07 34.14
N GLY A 80 69.75 26.37 35.37
CA GLY A 80 68.37 26.82 35.62
C GLY A 80 68.01 28.12 34.88
N ILE A 81 68.96 29.05 34.76
CA ILE A 81 68.78 30.25 33.92
C ILE A 81 68.67 29.86 32.44
N TRP A 82 69.54 28.97 31.97
CA TRP A 82 69.55 28.54 30.57
C TRP A 82 68.26 27.84 30.17
N ASP A 83 67.74 26.97 31.04
CA ASP A 83 66.45 26.29 30.81
C ASP A 83 65.29 27.29 30.74
N ALA A 84 65.29 28.31 31.61
CA ALA A 84 64.30 29.38 31.56
C ALA A 84 64.40 30.23 30.28
N VAL A 85 65.61 30.51 29.80
CA VAL A 85 65.86 31.23 28.54
C VAL A 85 65.39 30.41 27.33
N LEU A 86 65.64 29.10 27.33
CA LEU A 86 65.20 28.22 26.24
C LEU A 86 63.69 28.03 26.19
N ALA A 87 63.01 28.08 27.33
CA ALA A 87 61.57 27.95 27.43
C ALA A 87 60.81 29.25 27.11
N ASP A 88 61.49 30.39 26.97
CA ASP A 88 60.85 31.67 26.73
C ASP A 88 60.56 31.88 25.23
N ASP A 89 59.30 31.62 24.86
CA ASP A 89 58.79 31.83 23.50
C ASP A 89 58.92 33.29 23.02
N MET A 90 59.07 34.28 23.93
CA MET A 90 59.26 35.69 23.55
C MET A 90 60.67 35.97 23.00
N LEU A 91 61.64 35.08 23.25
CA LEU A 91 62.98 35.14 22.65
C LEU A 91 63.05 34.48 21.28
N SER A 92 62.02 33.73 20.89
CA SER A 92 61.83 33.24 19.52
C SER A 92 61.45 34.42 18.62
N ILE A 93 62.45 35.14 18.11
CA ILE A 93 62.25 36.17 17.10
C ILE A 93 62.25 35.48 15.73
N PRO A 94 61.10 35.41 15.03
CA PRO A 94 61.07 34.86 13.69
C PRO A 94 61.99 35.64 12.78
N SER A 95 62.68 34.96 11.87
CA SER A 95 63.45 35.66 10.84
C SER A 95 62.51 36.55 10.00
N GLN A 96 63.02 37.64 9.44
CA GLN A 96 62.22 38.49 8.53
C GLN A 96 61.65 37.68 7.35
N GLN A 97 62.36 36.63 6.92
CA GLN A 97 61.88 35.70 5.88
C GLN A 97 60.69 34.87 6.34
N MET A 98 60.70 34.40 7.60
CA MET A 98 59.58 33.66 8.19
C MET A 98 58.37 34.55 8.39
N LEU A 99 58.54 35.77 8.91
CA LEU A 99 57.45 36.74 9.07
C LEU A 99 56.81 37.12 7.73
N LEU A 100 57.63 37.34 6.69
CA LEU A 100 57.13 37.60 5.33
C LEU A 100 56.36 36.39 4.78
N ALA A 101 56.88 35.18 5.01
CA ALA A 101 56.22 33.94 4.61
C ALA A 101 54.85 33.79 5.29
N GLU A 102 54.76 34.06 6.59
CA GLU A 102 53.49 33.99 7.35
C GLU A 102 52.45 34.93 6.77
N TYR A 103 52.82 36.20 6.54
CA TYR A 103 51.92 37.19 5.94
C TYR A 103 51.45 36.75 4.53
N ARG A 104 52.38 36.34 3.66
CA ARG A 104 52.05 35.96 2.28
C ARG A 104 51.26 34.66 2.19
N CYS A 105 51.63 33.64 2.97
CA CYS A 105 50.89 32.39 3.02
C CYS A 105 49.48 32.60 3.60
N ALA A 106 49.25 33.56 4.49
CA ALA A 106 47.92 33.91 4.98
C ALA A 106 47.02 34.55 3.91
N GLU A 107 47.58 35.43 3.06
CA GLU A 107 46.86 36.00 1.91
C GLU A 107 46.48 34.90 0.91
N LEU A 108 47.46 34.09 0.50
CA LEU A 108 47.27 32.99 -0.46
C LEU A 108 46.32 31.91 0.07
N ARG A 109 46.31 31.65 1.39
CA ARG A 109 45.33 30.78 2.04
C ARG A 109 43.91 31.30 1.80
N SER A 110 43.70 32.60 2.01
CA SER A 110 42.38 33.23 1.85
C SER A 110 41.90 33.15 0.40
N GLU A 111 42.80 33.34 -0.56
CA GLU A 111 42.51 33.14 -1.99
C GLU A 111 42.13 31.69 -2.31
N ALA A 112 42.89 30.72 -1.78
CA ALA A 112 42.61 29.29 -1.95
C ALA A 112 41.25 28.89 -1.35
N GLU A 113 40.91 29.42 -0.17
CA GLU A 113 39.60 29.20 0.44
C GLU A 113 38.48 29.79 -0.42
N ALA A 114 38.65 31.00 -0.97
CA ALA A 114 37.66 31.60 -1.85
C ALA A 114 37.47 30.79 -3.16
N ALA A 115 38.56 30.32 -3.76
CA ALA A 115 38.51 29.44 -4.94
C ALA A 115 37.81 28.12 -4.63
N PHE A 116 38.11 27.49 -3.49
CA PHE A 116 37.42 26.28 -3.05
C PHE A 116 35.92 26.50 -2.85
N GLU A 117 35.52 27.60 -2.21
CA GLU A 117 34.12 27.98 -2.02
C GLU A 117 33.40 28.18 -3.36
N HIS A 118 34.05 28.86 -4.31
CA HIS A 118 33.52 29.03 -5.65
C HIS A 118 33.35 27.68 -6.38
N ASN A 119 34.39 26.84 -6.39
CA ASN A 119 34.39 25.55 -7.08
C ASN A 119 33.39 24.55 -6.49
N THR A 120 33.06 24.69 -5.21
CA THR A 120 32.08 23.83 -4.52
C THR A 120 30.66 24.41 -4.47
N SER A 121 30.44 25.66 -4.87
CA SER A 121 29.15 26.36 -4.73
C SER A 121 27.97 25.62 -5.40
N ALA A 122 28.13 25.18 -6.66
CA ALA A 122 27.10 24.45 -7.39
C ALA A 122 26.84 23.05 -6.79
N ILE A 123 27.88 22.42 -6.24
CA ILE A 123 27.76 21.13 -5.55
C ILE A 123 26.97 21.33 -4.25
N LYS A 124 27.35 22.32 -3.44
CA LYS A 124 26.67 22.68 -2.19
C LYS A 124 25.19 22.95 -2.43
N ALA A 125 24.85 23.74 -3.45
CA ALA A 125 23.46 24.04 -3.80
C ALA A 125 22.66 22.77 -4.10
N GLN A 126 23.20 21.87 -4.95
CA GLN A 126 22.52 20.62 -5.32
C GLN A 126 22.36 19.65 -4.14
N VAL A 127 23.41 19.49 -3.32
CA VAL A 127 23.39 18.62 -2.13
C VAL A 127 22.36 19.13 -1.11
N ASN A 128 22.31 20.44 -0.88
CA ASN A 128 21.34 21.05 0.05
C ASN A 128 19.89 20.95 -0.44
N ASP A 129 19.69 20.90 -1.76
CA ASP A 129 18.38 20.65 -2.40
C ASP A 129 17.97 19.17 -2.35
N GLY A 130 18.77 18.31 -1.70
CA GLY A 130 18.52 16.88 -1.56
C GLY A 130 18.81 16.05 -2.83
N LYS A 131 19.49 16.62 -3.82
CA LYS A 131 19.79 15.92 -5.07
C LYS A 131 20.97 14.97 -4.90
N VAL A 132 20.77 13.71 -5.29
CA VAL A 132 21.86 12.72 -5.39
C VAL A 132 22.64 12.96 -6.69
N ILE A 133 23.88 13.41 -6.52
CA ILE A 133 24.86 13.75 -7.54
C ILE A 133 25.73 12.51 -7.80
N ASN A 134 25.85 12.12 -9.06
CA ASN A 134 26.75 11.05 -9.49
C ASN A 134 28.20 11.53 -9.46
N GLU A 135 29.12 10.62 -9.10
CA GLU A 135 30.56 10.92 -9.05
C GLU A 135 30.93 12.10 -8.14
N LEU A 136 30.13 12.33 -7.08
CA LEU A 136 30.35 13.41 -6.12
C LEU A 136 31.79 13.45 -5.59
N GLY A 137 32.34 12.28 -5.27
CA GLY A 137 33.72 12.14 -4.80
C GLY A 137 34.72 12.79 -5.75
N LYS A 138 34.69 12.44 -7.04
CA LYS A 138 35.59 13.00 -8.06
C LYS A 138 35.45 14.51 -8.19
N LEU A 139 34.23 15.04 -8.14
CA LEU A 139 33.97 16.48 -8.22
C LEU A 139 34.55 17.23 -7.02
N MET A 140 34.35 16.69 -5.81
CA MET A 140 34.86 17.27 -4.58
C MET A 140 36.39 17.19 -4.49
N GLU A 141 36.97 16.05 -4.87
CA GLU A 141 38.41 15.86 -4.94
C GLU A 141 39.04 16.84 -5.93
N LYS A 142 38.44 17.00 -7.12
CA LYS A 142 38.88 17.98 -8.11
C LYS A 142 38.86 19.40 -7.53
N ALA A 143 37.76 19.82 -6.91
CA ALA A 143 37.63 21.15 -6.33
C ALA A 143 38.67 21.42 -5.23
N ARG A 144 38.94 20.44 -4.36
CA ARG A 144 40.00 20.51 -3.34
C ARG A 144 41.38 20.63 -3.99
N ASN A 145 41.69 19.75 -4.93
CA ASN A 145 43.02 19.68 -5.54
C ASN A 145 43.32 20.93 -6.37
N GLU A 146 42.34 21.52 -7.05
CA GLU A 146 42.50 22.78 -7.77
C GLU A 146 42.81 23.95 -6.82
N ALA A 147 42.10 24.05 -5.69
CA ALA A 147 42.35 25.09 -4.69
C ALA A 147 43.73 24.93 -4.02
N ILE A 148 44.13 23.70 -3.69
CA ILE A 148 45.47 23.42 -3.17
C ILE A 148 46.55 23.71 -4.21
N ALA A 149 46.36 23.31 -5.47
CA ALA A 149 47.34 23.55 -6.54
C ALA A 149 47.56 25.05 -6.76
N MET A 150 46.51 25.86 -6.62
CA MET A 150 46.62 27.32 -6.67
C MET A 150 47.44 27.89 -5.51
N PHE A 151 47.26 27.35 -4.29
CA PHE A 151 48.11 27.69 -3.15
C PHE A 151 49.57 27.28 -3.40
N ASP A 152 49.81 26.02 -3.77
CA ASP A 152 51.16 25.45 -3.99
C ASP A 152 51.94 26.21 -5.07
N ALA A 153 51.28 26.64 -6.15
CA ALA A 153 51.89 27.40 -7.24
C ALA A 153 52.51 28.73 -6.76
N ASN A 154 51.89 29.37 -5.77
CA ASN A 154 52.27 30.69 -5.29
C ASN A 154 53.04 30.65 -3.96
N ALA A 155 52.86 29.60 -3.14
CA ALA A 155 53.36 29.53 -1.77
C ALA A 155 54.65 28.71 -1.59
N LYS A 156 54.96 27.76 -2.48
CA LYS A 156 56.07 26.79 -2.31
C LYS A 156 57.48 27.39 -2.24
N HIS A 157 57.63 28.67 -2.60
CA HIS A 157 58.91 29.38 -2.63
C HIS A 157 59.22 30.14 -1.33
N TYR A 158 58.25 30.22 -0.41
CA TYR A 158 58.43 30.83 0.91
C TYR A 158 59.05 29.84 1.91
N HIS A 159 59.20 30.28 3.16
CA HIS A 159 59.76 29.45 4.23
C HIS A 159 59.06 28.09 4.32
N GLN A 160 59.81 27.00 4.23
CA GLN A 160 59.29 25.65 4.05
C GLN A 160 58.33 25.23 5.16
N ASP A 161 58.65 25.55 6.41
CA ASP A 161 57.82 25.17 7.57
C ASP A 161 56.47 25.89 7.53
N VAL A 162 56.48 27.19 7.26
CA VAL A 162 55.27 28.02 7.14
C VAL A 162 54.39 27.53 5.99
N TYR A 163 55.00 27.28 4.82
CA TYR A 163 54.30 26.73 3.66
C TYR A 163 53.64 25.38 4.00
N THR A 164 54.41 24.46 4.59
CA THR A 164 53.93 23.11 4.90
C THR A 164 52.80 23.13 5.92
N GLU A 165 52.94 23.95 6.97
CA GLU A 165 51.91 24.12 8.01
C GLU A 165 50.61 24.68 7.43
N VAL A 166 50.69 25.76 6.64
CA VAL A 166 49.50 26.39 6.05
C VAL A 166 48.84 25.46 5.02
N ARG A 167 49.65 24.74 4.23
CA ARG A 167 49.16 23.74 3.26
C ARG A 167 48.38 22.62 3.95
N ASN A 168 48.89 22.09 5.06
CA ASN A 168 48.23 21.03 5.81
C ASN A 168 46.91 21.53 6.42
N LYS A 169 46.92 22.72 7.04
CA LYS A 169 45.71 23.37 7.56
C LYS A 169 44.64 23.61 6.49
N LEU A 170 45.05 23.98 5.27
CA LEU A 170 44.13 24.10 4.12
C LEU A 170 43.50 22.76 3.76
N TYR A 171 44.29 21.68 3.68
CA TYR A 171 43.78 20.34 3.42
C TYR A 171 42.76 19.90 4.48
N GLU A 172 43.08 20.07 5.76
CA GLU A 172 42.17 19.76 6.87
C GLU A 172 40.87 20.56 6.77
N THR A 173 40.97 21.87 6.57
CA THR A 173 39.82 22.78 6.42
C THR A 173 38.92 22.37 5.26
N PHE A 174 39.50 22.02 4.12
CA PHE A 174 38.73 21.57 2.95
C PHE A 174 38.10 20.20 3.19
N ASN A 175 38.83 19.27 3.79
CA ASN A 175 38.32 17.94 4.11
C ASN A 175 37.15 18.00 5.10
N ASP A 176 37.20 18.88 6.10
CA ASP A 176 36.10 19.10 7.04
C ASP A 176 34.85 19.63 6.33
N LYS A 177 35.03 20.65 5.47
CA LYS A 177 33.93 21.21 4.67
C LYS A 177 33.31 20.18 3.72
N LEU A 178 34.13 19.37 3.05
CA LEU A 178 33.65 18.29 2.17
C LEU A 178 32.94 17.20 2.96
N SER A 179 33.43 16.85 4.15
CA SER A 179 32.83 15.82 5.01
C SER A 179 31.38 16.13 5.37
N VAL A 180 31.06 17.40 5.62
CA VAL A 180 29.68 17.84 5.86
C VAL A 180 28.79 17.54 4.65
N LEU A 181 29.26 17.82 3.44
CA LEU A 181 28.51 17.60 2.21
C LEU A 181 28.32 16.11 1.91
N PHE A 182 29.35 15.28 2.14
CA PHE A 182 29.23 13.83 2.01
C PHE A 182 28.18 13.25 2.97
N ARG A 183 28.15 13.69 4.23
CA ARG A 183 27.13 13.26 5.21
C ARG A 183 25.71 13.60 4.76
N ILE A 184 25.50 14.79 4.19
CA ILE A 184 24.19 15.16 3.63
C ILE A 184 23.84 14.21 2.46
N GLN A 185 24.81 13.92 1.60
CA GLN A 185 24.61 13.02 0.47
C GLN A 185 24.26 11.59 0.89
N PHE A 186 24.95 11.03 1.89
CA PHE A 186 24.64 9.69 2.39
C PHE A 186 23.21 9.60 2.93
N LYS A 187 22.73 10.65 3.63
CA LYS A 187 21.33 10.72 4.08
C LYS A 187 20.34 10.79 2.90
N ALA A 188 20.62 11.63 1.90
CA ALA A 188 19.78 11.72 0.70
C ALA A 188 19.75 10.38 -0.07
N LEU A 189 20.89 9.69 -0.16
CA LEU A 189 21.01 8.38 -0.78
C LEU A 189 20.21 7.31 -0.01
N ALA A 190 20.30 7.30 1.33
CA ALA A 190 19.51 6.40 2.17
C ALA A 190 18.00 6.64 2.01
N ALA A 191 17.57 7.91 1.94
CA ALA A 191 16.17 8.26 1.68
C ALA A 191 15.70 7.75 0.31
N LYS A 192 16.50 7.96 -0.74
CA LYS A 192 16.24 7.46 -2.09
C LYS A 192 16.06 5.94 -2.13
N PHE A 193 16.95 5.18 -1.49
CA PHE A 193 16.84 3.72 -1.45
C PHE A 193 15.69 3.22 -0.57
N THR A 194 15.30 3.99 0.45
CA THR A 194 14.09 3.71 1.24
C THR A 194 12.83 3.85 0.39
N GLU A 195 12.74 4.88 -0.46
CA GLU A 195 11.62 5.08 -1.38
C GLU A 195 11.58 4.01 -2.49
N GLN A 196 12.73 3.65 -3.06
CA GLN A 196 12.83 2.56 -4.02
C GLN A 196 12.37 1.23 -3.41
N PHE A 197 12.78 0.96 -2.16
CA PHE A 197 12.32 -0.21 -1.42
C PHE A 197 10.80 -0.22 -1.25
N ASP A 198 10.18 0.90 -0.85
CA ASP A 198 8.72 1.00 -0.75
C ASP A 198 8.03 0.75 -2.11
N THR A 199 8.60 1.28 -3.19
CA THR A 199 8.06 1.12 -4.54
C THR A 199 8.05 -0.34 -4.97
N GLU A 200 9.08 -1.11 -4.62
CA GLU A 200 9.15 -2.55 -4.89
C GLU A 200 8.28 -3.38 -3.93
N MET A 201 8.15 -2.97 -2.67
CA MET A 201 7.39 -3.70 -1.65
C MET A 201 5.87 -3.52 -1.78
N ARG A 202 5.39 -2.32 -2.15
CA ARG A 202 3.96 -2.01 -2.26
C ARG A 202 3.17 -2.98 -3.16
N PRO A 203 3.63 -3.34 -4.37
CA PRO A 203 2.95 -4.33 -5.23
C PRO A 203 3.26 -5.78 -4.85
N LEU A 204 4.18 -6.04 -3.92
CA LEU A 204 4.63 -7.40 -3.60
C LEU A 204 3.49 -8.23 -3.00
N ARG A 205 3.25 -9.42 -3.57
CA ARG A 205 2.28 -10.39 -3.07
C ARG A 205 2.88 -11.80 -3.06
N ALA A 206 2.48 -12.61 -2.10
CA ALA A 206 2.88 -14.02 -2.02
C ALA A 206 1.81 -14.88 -1.33
N ASN A 207 1.70 -16.14 -1.73
CA ASN A 207 0.67 -17.06 -1.25
C ASN A 207 1.00 -17.68 0.13
N SER A 208 2.19 -17.41 0.67
CA SER A 208 2.61 -17.82 2.01
C SER A 208 3.47 -16.73 2.66
N ALA A 209 3.51 -16.75 4.00
CA ALA A 209 4.36 -15.85 4.78
C ALA A 209 5.86 -16.05 4.46
N ASP A 210 6.30 -17.31 4.34
CA ASP A 210 7.71 -17.63 4.05
C ASP A 210 8.16 -17.12 2.68
N LEU A 211 7.32 -17.30 1.65
CA LEU A 211 7.62 -16.80 0.31
C LEU A 211 7.64 -15.26 0.28
N PHE A 212 6.76 -14.61 1.03
CA PHE A 212 6.78 -13.16 1.19
C PHE A 212 8.09 -12.70 1.84
N ALA A 213 8.44 -13.29 2.97
CA ALA A 213 9.65 -12.97 3.72
C ALA A 213 10.91 -13.18 2.88
N ALA A 214 11.00 -14.26 2.09
CA ALA A 214 12.13 -14.51 1.20
C ALA A 214 12.27 -13.43 0.12
N LYS A 215 11.16 -13.04 -0.54
CA LYS A 215 11.17 -11.97 -1.55
C LYS A 215 11.53 -10.61 -0.93
N ALA A 216 10.94 -10.28 0.21
CA ALA A 216 11.20 -9.02 0.90
C ALA A 216 12.66 -8.91 1.40
N ARG A 217 13.24 -10.01 1.90
CA ARG A 217 14.67 -10.07 2.25
C ARG A 217 15.56 -9.82 1.04
N LYS A 218 15.22 -10.37 -0.13
CA LYS A 218 15.97 -10.13 -1.37
C LYS A 218 15.94 -8.66 -1.78
N ILE A 219 14.76 -8.03 -1.77
CA ILE A 219 14.61 -6.60 -2.08
C ILE A 219 15.43 -5.75 -1.10
N ARG A 220 15.36 -6.05 0.21
CA ARG A 220 16.17 -5.38 1.24
C ARG A 220 17.67 -5.53 0.98
N GLN A 221 18.14 -6.74 0.68
CA GLN A 221 19.55 -7.00 0.42
C GLN A 221 20.03 -6.23 -0.82
N THR A 222 19.25 -6.21 -1.89
CA THR A 222 19.57 -5.44 -3.10
C THR A 222 19.60 -3.94 -2.82
N ALA A 223 18.67 -3.40 -2.03
CA ALA A 223 18.68 -1.98 -1.66
C ALA A 223 19.93 -1.60 -0.84
N LEU A 224 20.29 -2.43 0.15
CA LEU A 224 21.50 -2.22 0.95
C LEU A 224 22.78 -2.31 0.12
N GLN A 225 22.88 -3.31 -0.76
CA GLN A 225 24.04 -3.46 -1.63
C GLN A 225 24.20 -2.25 -2.57
N LYS A 226 23.12 -1.82 -3.23
CA LYS A 226 23.17 -0.63 -4.11
C LYS A 226 23.52 0.64 -3.36
N PHE A 227 23.07 0.78 -2.10
CA PHE A 227 23.48 1.87 -1.23
C PHE A 227 24.99 1.81 -0.94
N GLU A 228 25.52 0.65 -0.55
CA GLU A 228 26.94 0.47 -0.25
C GLU A 228 27.82 0.75 -1.47
N GLU A 229 27.44 0.26 -2.65
CA GLU A 229 28.15 0.52 -3.91
C GLU A 229 28.17 2.01 -4.24
N ALA A 230 27.02 2.67 -4.16
CA ALA A 230 26.91 4.10 -4.44
C ALA A 230 27.64 4.95 -3.39
N ALA A 231 27.56 4.62 -2.10
CA ALA A 231 28.25 5.34 -1.04
C ALA A 231 29.78 5.15 -1.11
N SER A 232 30.24 3.93 -1.38
CA SER A 232 31.67 3.62 -1.54
C SER A 232 32.29 4.35 -2.74
N SER A 233 31.54 4.51 -3.83
CA SER A 233 32.00 5.27 -5.00
C SER A 233 32.22 6.77 -4.75
N MET A 234 31.71 7.30 -3.63
CA MET A 234 31.87 8.70 -3.23
C MET A 234 33.08 8.92 -2.32
N LEU A 235 33.68 7.86 -1.77
CA LEU A 235 34.83 7.98 -0.88
C LEU A 235 36.04 8.50 -1.66
N ILE A 236 36.79 9.41 -1.04
CA ILE A 236 37.98 10.03 -1.62
C ILE A 236 39.15 9.96 -0.65
N ASP A 237 40.36 9.93 -1.21
CA ASP A 237 41.58 9.85 -0.42
C ASP A 237 41.78 11.10 0.44
N GLY A 238 42.34 10.87 1.63
CA GLY A 238 42.66 11.91 2.61
C GLY A 238 41.49 12.37 3.48
N ILE A 239 40.28 11.81 3.32
CA ILE A 239 39.16 12.06 4.25
C ILE A 239 38.75 10.75 4.92
N SER A 240 38.78 10.72 6.26
CA SER A 240 38.32 9.57 7.05
C SER A 240 36.79 9.52 7.10
N LEU A 241 36.17 9.22 5.95
CA LEU A 241 34.72 9.10 5.81
C LEU A 241 34.27 7.65 5.97
N THR A 242 33.25 7.47 6.81
CA THR A 242 32.52 6.21 6.97
C THR A 242 31.04 6.48 6.78
N PHE A 243 30.32 5.52 6.19
CA PHE A 243 28.86 5.56 6.04
C PHE A 243 28.16 4.50 6.90
N ASP A 244 28.85 3.92 7.89
CA ASP A 244 28.33 2.84 8.73
C ASP A 244 27.07 3.24 9.49
N GLY A 245 27.05 4.46 10.02
CA GLY A 245 25.87 4.99 10.73
C GLY A 245 24.65 5.12 9.81
N GLU A 246 24.83 5.65 8.60
CA GLU A 246 23.77 5.79 7.60
C GLU A 246 23.32 4.41 7.08
N ARG A 247 24.24 3.47 6.88
CA ARG A 247 23.95 2.08 6.51
C ARG A 247 23.13 1.37 7.58
N GLU A 248 23.52 1.48 8.84
CA GLU A 248 22.79 0.90 9.96
C GLU A 248 21.39 1.51 10.08
N SER A 249 21.28 2.83 9.94
CA SER A 249 19.99 3.52 9.95
C SER A 249 19.08 3.01 8.84
N LEU A 250 19.59 2.96 7.59
CA LEU A 250 18.86 2.42 6.45
C LEU A 250 18.42 0.96 6.71
N SER A 251 19.34 0.11 7.17
CA SER A 251 19.03 -1.29 7.50
C SER A 251 17.91 -1.44 8.53
N ARG A 252 17.92 -0.61 9.60
CA ARG A 252 16.85 -0.58 10.60
C ARG A 252 15.51 -0.13 9.99
N ASP A 253 15.51 0.92 9.18
CA ASP A 253 14.29 1.45 8.58
C ASP A 253 13.67 0.49 7.56
N LEU A 254 14.50 -0.13 6.72
CA LEU A 254 14.06 -1.19 5.80
C LEU A 254 13.50 -2.40 6.55
N THR A 255 14.07 -2.75 7.71
CA THR A 255 13.56 -3.86 8.54
C THR A 255 12.18 -3.54 9.12
N LYS A 256 11.97 -2.31 9.61
CA LYS A 256 10.66 -1.85 10.09
C LYS A 256 9.61 -1.89 8.98
N LYS A 257 9.95 -1.34 7.81
CA LYS A 257 9.04 -1.36 6.63
C LYS A 257 8.74 -2.79 6.16
N MET A 258 9.75 -3.66 6.14
CA MET A 258 9.58 -5.08 5.81
C MET A 258 8.58 -5.78 6.75
N SER A 259 8.64 -5.51 8.06
CA SER A 259 7.66 -6.02 9.03
C SER A 259 6.26 -5.52 8.69
N HIS A 260 6.10 -4.22 8.48
CA HIS A 260 4.81 -3.61 8.12
C HIS A 260 4.17 -4.25 6.88
N TYR A 261 4.93 -4.44 5.81
CA TYR A 261 4.40 -5.10 4.61
C TYR A 261 4.12 -6.60 4.82
N SER A 262 4.86 -7.26 5.71
CA SER A 262 4.60 -8.67 6.06
C SER A 262 3.27 -8.82 6.80
N ASP A 263 2.93 -7.87 7.67
CA ASP A 263 1.64 -7.82 8.36
C ASP A 263 0.50 -7.60 7.36
N ILE A 264 0.67 -6.67 6.41
CA ILE A 264 -0.30 -6.42 5.33
C ILE A 264 -0.54 -7.70 4.51
N ASN A 265 0.53 -8.41 4.13
CA ASN A 265 0.39 -9.65 3.36
C ASN A 265 -0.32 -10.75 4.17
N SER A 266 -0.04 -10.84 5.47
CA SER A 266 -0.68 -11.81 6.37
C SER A 266 -2.18 -11.54 6.53
N GLN A 267 -2.57 -10.28 6.74
CA GLN A 267 -3.97 -9.85 6.80
C GLN A 267 -4.72 -10.18 5.51
N ARG A 268 -4.09 -9.95 4.34
CA ARG A 268 -4.68 -10.33 3.05
C ARG A 268 -4.91 -11.85 2.95
N LEU A 269 -3.91 -12.66 3.31
CA LEU A 269 -4.04 -14.13 3.27
C LEU A 269 -5.16 -14.62 4.19
N ASP A 270 -5.32 -14.03 5.37
CA ASP A 270 -6.41 -14.37 6.29
C ASP A 270 -7.77 -13.93 5.75
N GLY A 271 -7.84 -12.77 5.10
CA GLY A 271 -9.03 -12.33 4.36
C GLY A 271 -9.43 -13.29 3.24
N GLU A 272 -8.48 -13.73 2.43
CA GLU A 272 -8.70 -14.71 1.36
C GLU A 272 -9.16 -16.07 1.90
N LYS A 273 -8.58 -16.55 3.00
CA LYS A 273 -9.02 -17.78 3.68
C LYS A 273 -10.46 -17.67 4.17
N LYS A 274 -10.83 -16.54 4.79
CA LYS A 274 -12.21 -16.29 5.25
C LYS A 274 -13.19 -16.27 4.08
N LEU A 275 -12.83 -15.59 2.99
CA LEU A 275 -13.65 -15.53 1.78
C LEU A 275 -13.86 -16.92 1.16
N ARG A 276 -12.79 -17.72 1.06
CA ARG A 276 -12.89 -19.11 0.56
C ARG A 276 -13.82 -19.95 1.44
N LYS A 277 -13.71 -19.86 2.76
CA LYS A 277 -14.64 -20.54 3.68
C LYS A 277 -16.09 -20.11 3.46
N GLN A 278 -16.34 -18.80 3.31
CA GLN A 278 -17.69 -18.29 3.03
C GLN A 278 -18.23 -18.79 1.68
N GLN A 279 -17.39 -18.83 0.63
CA GLN A 279 -17.77 -19.36 -0.68
C GLN A 279 -18.08 -20.87 -0.60
N GLU A 280 -17.28 -21.64 0.12
CA GLU A 280 -17.52 -23.07 0.35
C GLU A 280 -18.82 -23.30 1.14
N GLU A 281 -19.09 -22.50 2.18
CA GLU A 281 -20.35 -22.55 2.94
C GLU A 281 -21.56 -22.17 2.08
N HIS A 282 -21.45 -21.12 1.26
CA HIS A 282 -22.50 -20.72 0.33
C HIS A 282 -22.80 -21.84 -0.67
N LYS A 283 -21.75 -22.42 -1.26
CA LYS A 283 -21.88 -23.54 -2.19
C LYS A 283 -22.55 -24.75 -1.53
N ARG A 284 -22.15 -25.12 -0.30
CA ARG A 284 -22.81 -26.19 0.46
C ARG A 284 -24.30 -25.89 0.72
N LYS A 285 -24.65 -24.65 1.05
CA LYS A 285 -26.05 -24.22 1.23
C LYS A 285 -26.84 -24.26 -0.07
N GLU A 286 -26.23 -23.92 -1.21
CA GLU A 286 -26.86 -24.05 -2.52
C GLU A 286 -27.06 -25.51 -2.92
N GLU A 287 -26.06 -26.36 -2.73
CA GLU A 287 -26.15 -27.81 -2.97
C GLU A 287 -27.26 -28.44 -2.10
N LEU A 288 -27.37 -28.04 -0.82
CA LEU A 288 -28.45 -28.48 0.07
C LEU A 288 -29.83 -28.03 -0.45
N ARG A 289 -29.98 -26.75 -0.83
CA ARG A 289 -31.24 -26.22 -1.39
C ARG A 289 -31.64 -26.92 -2.69
N GLN A 290 -30.67 -27.23 -3.56
CA GLN A 290 -30.93 -27.99 -4.79
C GLN A 290 -31.41 -29.40 -4.48
N LYS A 291 -30.79 -30.06 -3.50
CA LYS A 291 -31.21 -31.39 -3.05
C LYS A 291 -32.63 -31.36 -2.46
N GLU A 292 -32.94 -30.41 -1.59
CA GLU A 292 -34.28 -30.23 -1.04
C GLU A 292 -35.34 -29.96 -2.12
N MET A 293 -35.00 -29.12 -3.12
CA MET A 293 -35.88 -28.87 -4.26
C MET A 293 -36.11 -30.13 -5.10
N GLN A 294 -35.07 -30.94 -5.29
CA GLN A 294 -35.17 -32.20 -6.03
C GLN A 294 -36.01 -33.23 -5.26
N ASP A 295 -35.82 -33.33 -3.95
CA ASP A 295 -36.62 -34.20 -3.08
C ASP A 295 -38.10 -33.76 -3.08
N MET A 296 -38.38 -32.45 -3.02
CA MET A 296 -39.74 -31.90 -3.18
C MET A 296 -40.36 -32.24 -4.53
N LYS A 297 -39.61 -32.10 -5.64
CA LYS A 297 -40.08 -32.49 -6.98
C LYS A 297 -40.38 -33.98 -7.08
N ASN A 298 -39.50 -34.82 -6.52
CA ASN A 298 -39.72 -36.27 -6.48
C ASN A 298 -40.99 -36.61 -5.68
N LYS A 299 -41.18 -35.99 -4.50
CA LYS A 299 -42.38 -36.16 -3.68
C LYS A 299 -43.66 -35.69 -4.38
N SER A 300 -43.59 -34.58 -5.13
CA SER A 300 -44.71 -34.10 -5.95
C SER A 300 -45.06 -35.10 -7.06
N ARG A 301 -44.05 -35.66 -7.75
CA ARG A 301 -44.25 -36.71 -8.75
C ARG A 301 -44.87 -37.98 -8.16
N GLU A 302 -44.42 -38.41 -6.99
CA GLU A 302 -45.02 -39.55 -6.28
C GLU A 302 -46.49 -39.29 -5.91
N LEU A 303 -46.82 -38.07 -5.48
CA LEU A 303 -48.20 -37.66 -5.20
C LEU A 303 -49.05 -37.61 -6.47
N GLU A 304 -48.52 -37.07 -7.57
CA GLU A 304 -49.18 -37.06 -8.89
C GLU A 304 -49.42 -38.47 -9.41
N GLU A 305 -48.45 -39.39 -9.29
CA GLU A 305 -48.61 -40.79 -9.66
C GLU A 305 -49.66 -41.50 -8.80
N LYS A 306 -49.66 -41.26 -7.49
CA LYS A 306 -50.70 -41.79 -6.59
C LYS A 306 -52.07 -41.27 -7.01
N HIS A 307 -52.20 -39.96 -7.23
CA HIS A 307 -53.47 -39.35 -7.65
C HIS A 307 -53.93 -39.88 -9.01
N LYS A 308 -52.99 -40.06 -9.96
CA LYS A 308 -53.30 -40.65 -11.27
C LYS A 308 -53.81 -42.08 -11.14
N LYS A 309 -53.15 -42.94 -10.35
CA LYS A 309 -53.61 -44.31 -10.08
C LYS A 309 -54.99 -44.32 -9.43
N GLU A 310 -55.24 -43.40 -8.50
CA GLU A 310 -56.54 -43.25 -7.84
C GLU A 310 -57.64 -42.80 -8.82
N MET A 311 -57.32 -41.88 -9.74
CA MET A 311 -58.23 -41.43 -10.80
C MET A 311 -58.50 -42.53 -11.83
N GLU A 312 -57.50 -43.31 -12.22
CA GLU A 312 -57.67 -44.50 -13.08
C GLU A 312 -58.56 -45.55 -12.39
N HIS A 313 -58.36 -45.78 -11.09
CA HIS A 313 -59.21 -46.68 -10.32
C HIS A 313 -60.67 -46.20 -10.31
N ARG A 314 -60.93 -44.92 -10.01
CA ARG A 314 -62.27 -44.33 -10.08
C ARG A 314 -62.87 -44.35 -11.48
N GLN A 315 -62.07 -44.15 -12.52
CA GLN A 315 -62.52 -44.26 -13.91
C GLN A 315 -62.99 -45.68 -14.24
N ASN A 316 -62.24 -46.69 -13.80
CA ASN A 316 -62.60 -48.09 -13.99
C ASN A 316 -63.88 -48.45 -13.21
N GLU A 317 -64.05 -47.96 -11.98
CA GLU A 317 -65.31 -48.12 -11.22
C GLU A 317 -66.50 -47.47 -11.94
N MET A 318 -66.33 -46.22 -12.41
CA MET A 318 -67.36 -45.53 -13.19
C MET A 318 -67.68 -46.24 -14.51
N HIS A 319 -66.70 -46.88 -15.13
CA HIS A 319 -66.89 -47.67 -16.34
C HIS A 319 -67.68 -48.96 -16.05
N GLY A 320 -67.39 -49.63 -14.93
CA GLY A 320 -68.18 -50.76 -14.43
C GLY A 320 -69.64 -50.39 -14.19
N LEU A 321 -69.88 -49.29 -13.47
CA LEU A 321 -71.24 -48.78 -13.21
C LEU A 321 -71.99 -48.39 -14.50
N ARG A 322 -71.31 -47.81 -15.50
CA ARG A 322 -71.91 -47.52 -16.80
C ARG A 322 -72.32 -48.79 -17.56
N SER A 323 -71.48 -49.82 -17.52
CA SER A 323 -71.78 -51.11 -18.16
C SER A 323 -73.02 -51.77 -17.54
N GLU A 324 -73.16 -51.71 -16.21
CA GLU A 324 -74.35 -52.20 -15.51
C GLU A 324 -75.62 -51.42 -15.88
N ILE A 325 -75.54 -50.09 -15.99
CA ILE A 325 -76.67 -49.25 -16.41
C ILE A 325 -77.10 -49.58 -17.86
N ASP A 326 -76.16 -49.80 -18.77
CA ASP A 326 -76.47 -50.14 -20.17
C ASP A 326 -77.10 -51.54 -20.31
N GLN A 327 -76.68 -52.51 -19.49
CA GLN A 327 -77.32 -53.83 -19.40
C GLN A 327 -78.77 -53.73 -18.88
N GLN A 328 -79.02 -52.89 -17.86
CA GLN A 328 -80.38 -52.65 -17.37
C GLN A 328 -81.27 -51.98 -18.43
N ARG A 329 -80.74 -50.98 -19.17
CA ARG A 329 -81.48 -50.31 -20.24
C ARG A 329 -81.83 -51.24 -21.41
N THR A 330 -80.95 -52.17 -21.76
CA THR A 330 -81.22 -53.16 -22.80
C THR A 330 -82.24 -54.20 -22.36
N ALA A 331 -82.19 -54.67 -21.11
CA ALA A 331 -83.22 -55.55 -20.55
C ALA A 331 -84.61 -54.86 -20.51
N GLN A 332 -84.66 -53.58 -20.14
CA GLN A 332 -85.90 -52.78 -20.15
C GLN A 332 -86.49 -52.63 -21.56
N ARG A 333 -85.65 -52.41 -22.58
CA ARG A 333 -86.08 -52.34 -23.99
C ARG A 333 -86.73 -53.64 -24.46
N GLN A 334 -86.11 -54.78 -24.17
CA GLN A 334 -86.65 -56.10 -24.55
C GLN A 334 -87.98 -56.40 -23.85
N GLN A 335 -88.19 -55.90 -22.64
CA GLN A 335 -89.46 -56.02 -21.93
C GLN A 335 -90.57 -55.16 -22.58
N ASN A 336 -90.24 -53.95 -23.03
CA ASN A 336 -91.19 -53.06 -23.71
C ASN A 336 -91.61 -53.58 -25.09
N GLU A 337 -90.69 -54.15 -25.88
CA GLU A 337 -91.03 -54.76 -27.17
C GLU A 337 -92.02 -55.93 -27.02
N ARG A 338 -91.85 -56.77 -26.00
CA ARG A 338 -92.81 -57.85 -25.67
C ARG A 338 -94.19 -57.32 -25.30
N TYR A 339 -94.26 -56.15 -24.66
CA TYR A 339 -95.52 -55.50 -24.34
C TYR A 339 -96.23 -54.97 -25.59
N GLU A 340 -95.50 -54.33 -26.50
CA GLU A 340 -96.05 -53.82 -27.77
C GLU A 340 -96.56 -54.94 -28.69
N GLU A 341 -95.87 -56.09 -28.72
CA GLU A 341 -96.28 -57.25 -29.52
C GLU A 341 -97.60 -57.86 -29.05
N ASN A 342 -97.83 -57.87 -27.74
CA ASN A 342 -99.08 -58.35 -27.13
C ASN A 342 -100.28 -57.43 -27.47
N ILE A 343 -100.07 -56.11 -27.52
CA ILE A 343 -101.11 -55.14 -27.90
C ILE A 343 -101.54 -55.37 -29.36
N ARG A 344 -100.58 -55.55 -30.28
CA ARG A 344 -100.87 -55.84 -31.71
C ARG A 344 -101.58 -57.18 -31.95
N ARG A 345 -101.53 -58.11 -30.99
CA ARG A 345 -102.28 -59.39 -31.06
C ARG A 345 -103.75 -59.18 -30.71
N MET A 346 -104.05 -58.41 -29.66
CA MET A 346 -105.42 -58.08 -29.26
C MET A 346 -106.18 -57.29 -30.35
N ASP A 347 -105.52 -56.35 -31.02
CA ASP A 347 -106.17 -55.53 -32.07
C ASP A 347 -106.60 -56.36 -33.29
N ARG A 348 -105.89 -57.46 -33.61
CA ARG A 348 -106.27 -58.39 -34.69
C ARG A 348 -107.50 -59.24 -34.33
N GLU A 349 -107.56 -59.70 -33.08
CA GLU A 349 -108.68 -60.52 -32.58
C GLU A 349 -109.99 -59.71 -32.44
N ASN A 350 -109.91 -58.39 -32.19
CA ASN A 350 -111.09 -57.53 -32.15
C ASN A 350 -111.63 -57.20 -33.55
N LYS A 351 -110.76 -57.02 -34.54
CA LYS A 351 -111.14 -56.71 -35.92
C LYS A 351 -111.89 -57.87 -36.61
N GLU A 352 -111.52 -59.11 -36.28
CA GLU A 352 -112.21 -60.32 -36.78
C GLU A 352 -113.60 -60.54 -36.14
N LYS A 353 -113.87 -59.96 -34.95
CA LYS A 353 -115.18 -60.04 -34.29
C LYS A 353 -116.19 -59.02 -34.86
N GLU A 354 -115.73 -57.85 -35.30
CA GLU A 354 -116.59 -56.82 -35.90
C GLU A 354 -117.12 -57.24 -37.28
N GLU A 355 -116.28 -57.85 -38.15
CA GLU A 355 -116.70 -58.32 -39.48
C GLU A 355 -117.72 -59.48 -39.43
N LYS A 356 -117.79 -60.21 -38.31
CA LYS A 356 -118.74 -61.31 -38.10
C LYS A 356 -120.13 -60.80 -37.68
N HIS A 357 -120.17 -59.72 -36.89
CA HIS A 357 -121.41 -59.08 -36.45
C HIS A 357 -122.13 -58.32 -37.57
N GLU A 358 -121.39 -57.76 -38.54
CA GLU A 358 -121.95 -56.98 -39.64
C GLU A 358 -122.65 -57.85 -40.71
N LYS A 359 -122.17 -59.09 -40.92
CA LYS A 359 -122.79 -60.07 -41.85
C LYS A 359 -124.09 -60.70 -41.31
N GLU A 360 -124.30 -60.74 -40.00
CA GLU A 360 -125.55 -61.23 -39.39
C GLU A 360 -126.66 -60.17 -39.37
N ALA A 361 -126.31 -58.88 -39.27
CA ALA A 361 -127.27 -57.77 -39.32
C ALA A 361 -127.94 -57.61 -40.70
N GLN A 362 -127.22 -57.88 -41.79
CA GLN A 362 -127.77 -57.79 -43.17
C GLN A 362 -128.79 -58.89 -43.50
N ARG A 363 -128.65 -60.09 -42.92
CA ARG A 363 -129.62 -61.21 -43.10
C ARG A 363 -130.94 -60.98 -42.35
N HIS A 364 -130.89 -60.26 -41.23
CA HIS A 364 -132.08 -59.93 -40.44
C HIS A 364 -132.95 -58.86 -41.14
N GLN A 365 -132.33 -57.92 -41.85
CA GLN A 365 -133.02 -56.84 -42.58
C GLN A 365 -133.79 -57.31 -43.84
N GLU A 366 -133.30 -58.34 -44.53
CA GLU A 366 -134.00 -58.93 -45.70
C GLU A 366 -135.22 -59.77 -45.30
N THR A 367 -135.23 -60.33 -44.09
CA THR A 367 -136.33 -61.19 -43.60
C THR A 367 -137.55 -60.36 -43.17
N MET A 368 -137.33 -59.16 -42.62
CA MET A 368 -138.41 -58.24 -42.20
C MET A 368 -139.15 -57.59 -43.37
N ARG A 369 -138.48 -57.30 -44.50
CA ARG A 369 -139.12 -56.75 -45.71
C ARG A 369 -140.07 -57.71 -46.42
N LYS A 370 -139.91 -59.03 -46.23
CA LYS A 370 -140.85 -60.04 -46.78
C LYS A 370 -142.15 -60.13 -45.98
N LEU A 371 -142.09 -59.92 -44.65
CA LEU A 371 -143.25 -60.01 -43.76
C LEU A 371 -144.17 -58.77 -43.80
N GLU A 372 -143.65 -57.59 -44.18
CA GLU A 372 -144.48 -56.38 -44.37
C GLU A 372 -145.32 -56.43 -45.64
N LYS A 373 -144.83 -57.09 -46.70
CA LYS A 373 -145.51 -57.15 -48.00
C LYS A 373 -146.72 -58.11 -48.01
N ASP A 374 -146.73 -59.11 -47.13
CA ASP A 374 -147.84 -60.07 -46.97
C ASP A 374 -148.95 -59.53 -46.04
N ARG A 375 -148.68 -58.49 -45.24
CA ARG A 375 -149.65 -57.87 -44.32
C ARG A 375 -150.54 -56.82 -45.03
N GLU A 376 -150.07 -56.21 -46.10
CA GLU A 376 -150.84 -55.20 -46.86
C GLU A 376 -151.87 -55.83 -47.81
N THR A 377 -151.64 -57.06 -48.28
CA THR A 377 -152.57 -57.82 -49.15
C THR A 377 -153.74 -58.46 -48.38
N GLN A 378 -153.62 -58.71 -47.07
CA GLN A 378 -154.71 -59.25 -46.24
C GLN A 378 -155.68 -58.17 -45.73
N ASN A 379 -155.25 -56.90 -45.60
CA ASN A 379 -156.09 -55.82 -45.08
C ASN A 379 -157.05 -55.23 -46.12
N ALA A 380 -156.74 -55.29 -47.43
CA ALA A 380 -157.64 -54.78 -48.47
C ALA A 380 -158.84 -55.71 -48.76
N ALA A 381 -158.75 -57.01 -48.47
CA ALA A 381 -159.81 -57.99 -48.73
C ALA A 381 -160.90 -58.04 -47.63
N MET A 382 -160.67 -57.43 -46.46
CA MET A 382 -161.62 -57.40 -45.32
C MET A 382 -162.46 -56.12 -45.25
N GLU A 383 -162.17 -55.11 -46.07
CA GLU A 383 -162.89 -53.83 -46.08
C GLU A 383 -164.10 -53.83 -47.04
N ASP A 384 -164.10 -54.72 -48.05
CA ASP A 384 -165.21 -54.95 -48.98
C ASP A 384 -166.37 -55.79 -48.38
N LEU A 385 -166.18 -56.44 -47.23
CA LEU A 385 -167.21 -57.28 -46.59
C LEU A 385 -167.98 -56.58 -45.45
N ARG A 386 -167.63 -55.34 -45.08
CA ARG A 386 -168.08 -54.69 -43.83
C ARG A 386 -169.09 -53.56 -43.98
N LYS A 387 -169.62 -53.29 -45.18
CA LYS A 387 -170.59 -52.21 -45.43
C LYS A 387 -171.91 -52.62 -46.07
N SER A 388 -172.23 -53.92 -46.09
CA SER A 388 -173.55 -54.41 -46.47
C SER A 388 -174.05 -55.44 -45.44
N ILE A 389 -174.97 -55.00 -44.56
CA ILE A 389 -175.90 -55.78 -43.69
C ILE A 389 -175.73 -55.53 -42.17
N ASN A 390 -176.51 -54.58 -41.65
CA ASN A 390 -177.28 -54.56 -40.38
C ASN A 390 -177.94 -53.16 -40.26
N ASP A 391 -179.20 -52.99 -40.66
CA ASP A 391 -180.43 -52.89 -39.81
C ASP A 391 -180.74 -51.42 -39.40
N ARG A 392 -181.73 -50.68 -39.94
CA ARG A 392 -183.21 -50.81 -40.10
C ARG A 392 -184.07 -50.66 -38.83
N ASP A 393 -184.93 -49.63 -38.92
CA ASP A 393 -186.35 -49.54 -38.54
C ASP A 393 -186.82 -49.29 -37.09
N ALA A 394 -187.51 -48.15 -36.95
CA ALA A 394 -188.92 -48.12 -36.54
C ALA A 394 -189.72 -47.23 -37.51
N GLU A 395 -190.41 -47.85 -38.52
CA GLU A 395 -191.76 -47.55 -39.07
C GLU A 395 -191.98 -48.21 -40.48
N PRO A 396 -193.22 -48.47 -40.97
CA PRO A 396 -193.98 -49.69 -40.68
C PRO A 396 -194.49 -50.46 -41.93
N LEU A 397 -194.62 -51.80 -41.80
CA LEU A 397 -195.42 -52.78 -42.57
C LEU A 397 -195.76 -52.54 -44.06
N GLY A 398 -195.12 -53.34 -44.94
CA GLY A 398 -195.73 -53.90 -46.15
C GLY A 398 -195.28 -53.34 -47.52
N ARG A 399 -195.14 -54.27 -48.49
CA ARG A 399 -194.74 -54.10 -49.91
C ARG A 399 -193.25 -53.80 -50.11
N ARG A 400 -192.60 -54.33 -51.14
CA ARG A 400 -192.90 -55.20 -52.28
C ARG A 400 -191.51 -55.70 -52.73
N ILE A 401 -191.43 -56.94 -53.23
CA ILE A 401 -191.01 -57.25 -54.60
C ILE A 401 -189.64 -56.67 -54.95
#